data_AF-A0A6V7IAK5-F1
#
_entry.id   AF-A0A6V7IAK5-F1
#
_cell.length_a   1.000
_cell.length_b   1.000
_cell.length_c   1.000
_cell.angle_alpha   90.00
_cell.angle_beta   90.00
_cell.angle_gamma   90.00
#
_symmetry.space_group_name_H-M   'P 1'
#
loop_
_entity.id
_entity.type
_entity.pdbx_description
1 polymer ?
#
loop_
_entity_poly.entity_id
_entity_poly.type
_entity_poly.pdbx_seq_one_letter_code
_entity_poly.pdbx_strand_id
1 'polypeptide(L)' 'LMGDTCTRGCRFCSIKTARIPPPLDPKEPENTATAVTAWGLDYVVLTSVDRD' A
#
# COMPACT_ATOMS: atom_id res chain seq x y z
N LEU A 1 -0.69 -1.27 -0.60
CA LEU A 1 -0.10 -0.52 -1.73
C LEU A 1 -0.11 0.96 -1.40
N MET A 2 0.76 1.73 -2.05
CA MET A 2 0.91 3.17 -1.88
C MET A 2 1.44 3.57 -0.49
N GLY A 3 2.24 2.70 0.14
CA GLY A 3 2.82 2.91 1.47
C GLY A 3 1.94 2.46 2.64
N ASP A 4 2.36 2.81 3.86
CA ASP A 4 1.72 2.42 5.13
C ASP A 4 0.97 3.58 5.81
N THR A 5 0.92 4.74 5.16
CA THR A 5 0.41 6.00 5.72
C THR A 5 -0.60 6.63 4.77
N CYS A 6 -1.81 6.86 5.27
CA CYS A 6 -2.96 7.41 4.56
C CYS A 6 -3.07 8.93 4.78
N THR A 7 -3.58 9.67 3.79
CA THR A 7 -3.90 11.10 3.97
C THR A 7 -5.21 11.33 4.72
N ARG A 8 -6.08 10.31 4.80
CA ARG A 8 -7.36 10.36 5.51
C ARG A 8 -7.30 9.73 6.90
N GLY A 9 -7.99 10.35 7.86
CA GLY A 9 -8.08 9.91 9.26
C GLY A 9 -9.41 9.24 9.60
N CYS A 10 -9.69 8.08 9.01
CA CYS A 10 -10.91 7.31 9.32
C CYS A 10 -10.90 6.81 10.77
N ARG A 11 -11.97 7.09 11.55
CA ARG A 11 -12.04 6.77 12.99
C ARG A 11 -11.98 5.28 13.35
N PHE A 12 -12.24 4.42 12.38
CA PHE A 12 -12.23 2.96 12.54
C PHE A 12 -10.97 2.31 11.96
N CYS A 13 -10.15 3.04 11.21
CA CYS A 13 -9.01 2.49 10.49
C CYS A 13 -7.74 2.54 11.34
N SER A 14 -6.97 1.45 11.35
CA SER A 14 -5.72 1.32 12.11
C SER A 14 -4.47 1.80 11.36
N ILE A 15 -4.63 2.33 10.14
CA ILE A 15 -3.54 2.82 9.31
C ILE A 15 -3.02 4.16 9.83
N LYS A 16 -1.69 4.37 9.75
CA LYS A 16 -1.05 5.64 10.13
C LYS A 16 -1.64 6.78 9.29
N THR A 17 -1.89 7.91 9.91
CA THR A 17 -2.42 9.08 9.20
C THR A 17 -1.37 10.19 9.18
N ALA A 18 -1.08 10.72 8.00
CA ALA A 18 -0.25 11.91 7.84
C ALA A 18 -0.75 12.76 6.67
N ARG A 19 -0.76 14.08 6.84
CA ARG A 19 -1.22 15.00 5.79
C ARG A 19 -0.32 15.00 4.55
N ILE A 20 0.97 14.76 4.74
CA ILE A 20 1.97 14.70 3.66
C ILE A 20 2.79 13.41 3.87
N PRO A 21 2.33 12.27 3.33
CA PRO A 21 3.06 11.02 3.43
C PRO A 21 4.32 11.03 2.53
N PRO A 22 5.28 10.12 2.76
CA PRO A 22 6.46 9.96 1.90
C PRO A 22 6.08 9.72 0.43
N PRO A 23 6.94 10.10 -0.54
CA PRO A 23 6.68 9.88 -1.96
C PRO A 23 6.47 8.40 -2.28
N LEU A 24 5.71 8.12 -3.35
CA LEU A 24 5.50 6.76 -3.82
C LEU A 24 6.79 6.17 -4.39
N ASP A 25 7.00 4.88 -4.16
CA ASP A 25 8.05 4.13 -4.83
C ASP A 25 7.57 3.76 -6.25
N PRO A 26 8.21 4.27 -7.33
CA PRO A 26 7.84 3.92 -8.70
C PRO A 26 8.00 2.43 -9.00
N LYS A 27 8.85 1.71 -8.25
CA LYS A 27 9.10 0.28 -8.40
C LYS A 27 8.18 -0.60 -7.56
N GLU A 28 7.25 -0.01 -6.77
CA GLU A 28 6.30 -0.77 -5.96
C GLU A 28 5.57 -1.86 -6.77
N PRO A 29 5.10 -1.63 -8.03
CA PRO A 29 4.43 -2.67 -8.82
C PRO A 29 5.34 -3.86 -9.16
N GLU A 30 6.57 -3.59 -9.59
CA GLU A 30 7.56 -4.62 -9.95
C GLU A 30 7.98 -5.45 -8.73
N ASN A 31 8.23 -4.76 -7.61
CA ASN A 31 8.58 -5.40 -6.35
C ASN A 31 7.43 -6.28 -5.83
N THR A 32 6.20 -5.79 -5.92
CA THR A 32 5.00 -6.55 -5.49
C THR A 32 4.79 -7.78 -6.37
N ALA A 33 4.89 -7.64 -7.69
CA ALA A 33 4.76 -8.75 -8.62
C ALA A 33 5.83 -9.84 -8.39
N THR A 34 7.07 -9.41 -8.13
CA THR A 34 8.17 -10.32 -7.81
C THR A 34 7.91 -11.11 -6.53
N ALA A 35 7.43 -10.44 -5.46
CA ALA A 35 7.09 -11.09 -4.20
C ALA A 35 5.93 -12.08 -4.34
N VAL A 36 4.86 -11.70 -5.03
CA VAL A 36 3.69 -12.56 -5.28
C VAL A 36 4.09 -13.81 -6.07
N THR A 37 4.91 -13.66 -7.10
CA THR A 37 5.37 -14.79 -7.94
C THR A 37 6.25 -15.75 -7.14
N ALA A 38 7.13 -15.22 -6.28
CA ALA A 38 8.01 -16.03 -5.43
C ALA A 38 7.25 -16.87 -4.39
N TRP A 39 6.09 -16.40 -3.94
CA TRP A 39 5.28 -17.10 -2.93
C TRP A 39 4.34 -18.17 -3.51
N GLY A 40 4.11 -18.18 -4.82
CA GLY A 40 3.28 -19.20 -5.47
C GLY A 40 1.83 -19.19 -5.00
N LEU A 41 1.25 -18.01 -4.76
CA LEU A 41 -0.11 -17.86 -4.25
C LEU A 41 -1.14 -18.08 -5.38
N ASP A 42 -2.18 -18.87 -5.12
CA ASP A 42 -3.32 -19.05 -6.04
C ASP A 42 -4.25 -17.84 -6.07
N TYR A 43 -4.27 -17.04 -4.99
CA TYR A 43 -5.15 -15.89 -4.83
C TYR A 43 -4.49 -14.79 -4.01
N VAL A 44 -4.66 -13.53 -4.46
CA VAL A 44 -4.07 -12.35 -3.83
C VAL A 44 -5.10 -11.23 -3.77
N VAL A 45 -5.16 -10.53 -2.63
CA VAL A 45 -5.94 -9.30 -2.45
C VAL A 45 -5.00 -8.12 -2.38
N LEU A 46 -5.22 -7.13 -3.25
CA LEU A 46 -4.50 -5.87 -3.26
C LEU A 46 -5.40 -4.76 -2.72
N THR A 47 -4.90 -4.00 -1.76
CA THR A 47 -5.57 -2.81 -1.21
C THR A 47 -4.58 -1.66 -1.12
N SER A 48 -5.08 -0.43 -1.17
CA SER A 48 -4.29 0.80 -1.08
C SER A 48 -4.77 1.69 0.06
N VAL A 49 -3.93 2.65 0.42
CA VAL A 49 -4.30 3.81 1.24
C VAL A 49 -4.70 4.98 0.34
N ASP A 50 -5.40 5.98 0.90
CA ASP A 50 -5.70 7.21 0.17
C ASP A 50 -4.47 8.13 0.12
N ARG A 51 -4.26 8.74 -1.06
CA ARG A 51 -3.13 9.62 -1.40
C ARG A 51 -3.64 10.91 -2.07
N ASP A 52 -4.67 11.50 -1.47
CA ASP A 52 -5.19 12.84 -1.81
C ASP A 52 -4.07 13.91 -1.75
#